data_AF-A0A3M5D7U6-F1
#
_entry.id   AF-A0A3M5D7U6-F1
#
_cell.length_a   1.000
_cell.length_b   1.000
_cell.length_c   1.000
_cell.angle_alpha   90.00
_cell.angle_beta   90.00
_cell.angle_gamma   90.00
#
_symmetry.space_group_name_H-M   'P 1'
#
loop_
_entity.id
_entity.type
_entity.pdbx_description
1 polymer ?
#
loop_
_entity_poly.entity_id
_entity_poly.type
_entity_poly.pdbx_seq_one_letter_code
_entity_poly.pdbx_strand_id
1 'polypeptide(L)'
;MAGMIRQGGKETGLRYLSCSLCACEWHYVRIKCSHCEESKHLAYLSLEHDGQPAEKAVLRAETCPSCQGYLKQFYLEFDRHADALADDLASLALDMRLAEDGYLRRSPNLLLAPGGE
;
A
#
# COMPACT_ATOMS: atom_id res chain seq x y z
N MET A 1 -0.60 0.37 8.52
CA MET A 1 -1.22 1.47 7.73
C MET A 1 -1.13 1.10 6.27
N ALA A 2 -2.21 1.31 5.51
CA ALA A 2 -2.27 1.11 4.07
C ALA A 2 -2.92 2.31 3.38
N GLY A 3 -2.70 2.45 2.08
CA GLY A 3 -3.32 3.46 1.24
C GLY A 3 -4.41 2.89 0.35
N MET A 4 -5.41 3.71 0.03
CA MET A 4 -6.49 3.40 -0.90
C MET A 4 -6.56 4.50 -1.96
N ILE A 5 -6.49 4.13 -3.23
CA ILE A 5 -6.80 5.02 -4.36
C ILE A 5 -8.27 4.83 -4.69
N ARG A 6 -9.06 5.85 -4.39
CA ARG A 6 -10.52 5.83 -4.54
C ARG A 6 -10.91 5.80 -6.01
N GLN A 7 -12.02 5.14 -6.31
CA GLN A 7 -12.65 5.14 -7.61
C GLN A 7 -14.15 5.42 -7.44
N GLY A 8 -14.69 6.33 -8.24
CA GLY A 8 -16.11 6.68 -8.26
C GLY A 8 -16.41 8.02 -7.57
N GLY A 9 -17.34 8.76 -8.16
CA GLY A 9 -17.80 10.05 -7.62
C GLY A 9 -16.71 11.12 -7.55
N LYS A 10 -16.87 12.05 -6.59
CA LYS A 10 -15.97 13.22 -6.41
C LYS A 10 -14.58 12.85 -5.88
N GLU A 11 -14.42 11.65 -5.34
CA GLU A 11 -13.18 11.20 -4.71
C GLU A 11 -12.31 10.38 -5.66
N THR A 12 -12.74 10.18 -6.90
CA THR A 12 -12.01 9.41 -7.91
C THR A 12 -10.55 9.88 -8.02
N GLY A 13 -9.63 8.93 -7.91
CA GLY A 13 -8.19 9.17 -7.97
C GLY A 13 -7.58 9.74 -6.70
N LEU A 14 -8.36 10.11 -5.67
CA LEU A 14 -7.81 10.58 -4.39
C LEU A 14 -7.20 9.43 -3.60
N ARG A 15 -6.07 9.71 -2.95
CA ARG A 15 -5.41 8.78 -2.04
C ARG A 15 -5.90 9.03 -0.61
N TYR A 16 -6.40 7.97 0.01
CA TYR A 16 -6.67 7.94 1.44
C TYR A 16 -5.67 7.00 2.12
N LEU A 17 -5.29 7.31 3.36
CA LEU A 17 -4.53 6.41 4.22
C LEU A 17 -5.46 5.89 5.31
N SER A 18 -5.32 4.62 5.68
CA SER A 18 -6.10 3.95 6.72
C SER A 18 -5.22 3.52 7.90
N CYS A 19 -5.62 3.90 9.11
CA CYS A 19 -4.95 3.52 10.35
C CYS A 19 -5.15 2.04 10.66
N SER A 20 -4.06 1.30 10.89
CA SER A 20 -4.11 -0.12 11.25
C SER A 20 -4.64 -0.42 12.65
N LEU A 21 -4.84 0.61 13.50
CA LEU A 21 -5.38 0.45 14.84
C LEU A 21 -6.89 0.73 14.90
N CYS A 22 -7.32 1.87 14.36
CA CYS A 22 -8.69 2.37 14.53
C CYS A 22 -9.49 2.45 13.22
N ALA A 23 -8.92 2.04 12.09
CA ALA A 23 -9.52 2.11 10.76
C ALA A 23 -9.89 3.53 10.29
N CYS A 24 -9.56 4.59 11.03
CA CYS A 24 -9.79 5.96 10.58
C CYS A 24 -9.04 6.22 9.27
N GLU A 25 -9.70 6.92 8.35
CA GLU A 25 -9.15 7.26 7.05
C GLU A 25 -8.97 8.78 6.90
N TRP A 26 -7.91 9.19 6.21
CA TRP A 26 -7.69 10.59 5.87
C TRP A 26 -7.10 10.75 4.48
N HIS A 27 -7.49 11.83 3.79
CA HIS A 27 -6.92 12.18 2.51
C HIS A 27 -5.44 12.55 2.67
N TYR A 28 -4.59 12.01 1.79
CA TYR A 28 -3.18 12.32 1.72
C TYR A 28 -2.77 12.53 0.28
N VAL A 29 -1.95 13.56 0.01
CA VAL A 29 -1.58 13.92 -1.36
C VAL A 29 -0.88 12.75 -2.08
N ARG A 30 -1.20 12.58 -3.36
CA ARG A 30 -0.55 11.58 -4.22
C ARG A 30 0.90 11.95 -4.47
N ILE A 31 1.70 10.93 -4.83
CA ILE A 31 3.10 11.11 -5.23
C ILE A 31 3.89 11.88 -4.15
N LYS A 32 3.67 11.47 -2.89
CA LYS A 32 4.38 11.99 -1.72
C LYS A 32 4.55 10.84 -0.74
N CYS A 33 5.78 10.61 -0.30
CA CYS A 33 6.09 9.59 0.69
C CYS A 33 5.36 9.93 2.00
N SER A 34 4.52 9.02 2.51
CA SER A 34 3.80 9.22 3.77
C SER A 34 4.71 9.19 5.02
N HIS A 35 6.02 9.00 4.85
CA HIS A 35 6.99 8.94 5.94
C HIS A 35 8.00 10.11 5.91
N CYS A 36 8.75 10.27 4.81
CA CYS A 36 9.79 11.30 4.70
C CYS A 36 9.37 12.52 3.87
N GLU A 37 8.14 12.53 3.36
CA GLU A 37 7.56 13.63 2.60
C GLU A 37 8.21 13.97 1.24
N GLU A 38 9.24 13.23 0.82
CA GLU A 38 9.80 13.32 -0.53
C GLU A 38 8.74 12.94 -1.58
N SER A 39 8.72 13.66 -2.69
CA SER A 39 7.78 13.49 -3.80
C SER A 39 8.46 13.04 -5.10
N LYS A 40 9.80 13.01 -5.13
CA LYS A 40 10.58 12.53 -6.27
C LYS A 40 10.87 11.04 -6.18
N HIS A 41 10.94 10.40 -7.34
CA HIS A 41 11.44 9.03 -7.51
C HIS A 41 10.69 7.94 -6.72
N LEU A 42 9.43 8.17 -6.34
CA LEU A 42 8.60 7.09 -5.83
C LEU A 42 8.38 6.04 -6.93
N ALA A 43 8.59 4.79 -6.58
CA ALA A 43 8.34 3.66 -7.47
C ALA A 43 7.16 2.83 -6.94
N TYR A 44 6.49 2.13 -7.86
CA TYR A 44 5.30 1.32 -7.56
C TYR A 44 5.57 -0.11 -8.01
N LEU A 45 5.63 -1.03 -7.05
CA LEU A 45 5.94 -2.43 -7.28
C LEU A 45 4.74 -3.30 -6.95
N SER A 46 4.46 -4.31 -7.76
CA SER A 46 3.46 -5.33 -7.48
C SER A 46 4.07 -6.71 -7.73
N LEU A 47 3.50 -7.74 -7.13
CA LEU A 47 3.81 -9.11 -7.53
C LEU A 47 3.21 -9.39 -8.91
N GLU A 48 3.86 -10.26 -9.68
CA GLU A 48 3.28 -10.78 -10.91
C GLU A 48 2.04 -11.62 -10.57
N HIS A 49 0.98 -11.46 -11.36
CA HIS A 49 -0.24 -12.24 -11.23
C HIS A 49 -0.65 -12.71 -12.62
N ASP A 50 -0.97 -14.00 -12.77
CA ASP A 50 -1.16 -14.72 -14.03
C ASP A 50 -1.76 -13.88 -15.18
N GLY A 51 -0.90 -13.24 -15.96
CA GLY A 51 -1.26 -12.46 -17.16
C GLY A 51 -1.79 -11.04 -16.94
N GLN A 52 -1.78 -10.50 -15.72
CA GLN A 52 -2.14 -9.11 -15.45
C GLN A 52 -0.91 -8.18 -15.46
N PRO A 53 -0.95 -7.10 -16.26
CA PRO A 53 0.09 -6.06 -16.20
C PRO A 53 0.16 -5.40 -14.82
N ALA A 54 1.35 -5.01 -14.38
CA ALA A 54 1.58 -4.36 -13.09
C ALA A 54 0.76 -3.08 -12.91
N GLU A 55 0.49 -2.34 -14.00
CA GLU A 55 -0.34 -1.14 -13.99
C GLU A 55 -1.84 -1.40 -13.75
N LYS A 56 -2.27 -2.66 -13.78
CA LYS A 56 -3.62 -3.11 -13.43
C LYS A 56 -3.68 -3.87 -12.11
N ALA A 57 -2.55 -4.03 -11.42
CA ALA A 57 -2.53 -4.68 -10.12
C ALA A 57 -3.38 -3.89 -9.11
N VAL A 58 -4.25 -4.60 -8.40
CA VAL A 58 -5.08 -4.06 -7.30
C VAL A 58 -4.18 -3.52 -6.19
N LEU A 59 -3.16 -4.28 -5.81
CA LEU A 59 -2.21 -3.93 -4.77
C LEU A 59 -0.86 -3.54 -5.37
N ARG A 60 -0.31 -2.40 -4.93
CA ARG A 60 1.06 -1.97 -5.24
C ARG A 60 1.73 -1.45 -3.99
N ALA A 61 3.03 -1.64 -3.86
CA ALA A 61 3.85 -0.97 -2.87
C ALA A 61 4.41 0.32 -3.45
N GLU A 62 4.03 1.45 -2.86
CA GLU A 62 4.72 2.73 -3.04
C GLU A 62 6.02 2.69 -2.26
N THR A 63 7.14 2.53 -2.97
CA THR A 63 8.49 2.49 -2.40
C THR A 63 9.16 3.85 -2.53
N CYS A 64 9.85 4.30 -1.49
CA CYS A 64 10.58 5.56 -1.47
C CYS A 64 12.09 5.31 -1.38
N PRO A 65 12.87 5.57 -2.45
CA PRO A 65 14.32 5.40 -2.41
C PRO A 65 15.02 6.32 -1.39
N SER A 66 14.47 7.50 -1.11
CA SER A 66 15.06 8.49 -0.20
C SER A 66 15.15 7.99 1.26
N CYS A 67 14.11 7.29 1.74
CA CYS A 67 14.07 6.78 3.12
C CYS A 67 14.05 5.25 3.23
N GLN A 68 14.16 4.56 2.09
CA GLN A 68 14.02 3.11 1.94
C GLN A 68 12.78 2.54 2.63
N GLY A 69 11.70 3.33 2.72
CA GLY A 69 10.42 2.90 3.27
C GLY A 69 9.43 2.53 2.17
N TYR A 70 8.40 1.77 2.51
CA TYR A 70 7.27 1.54 1.61
C TYR A 70 5.92 1.60 2.31
N LEU A 71 4.88 1.84 1.50
CA LEU A 71 3.48 1.75 1.89
C LEU A 71 2.69 0.98 0.82
N LYS A 72 1.89 0.00 1.22
CA LYS A 72 0.95 -0.67 0.32
C LYS A 72 -0.21 0.26 -0.05
N GLN A 73 -0.59 0.25 -1.32
CA GLN A 73 -1.68 1.02 -1.91
C GLN A 73 -2.61 0.10 -2.69
N PHE A 74 -3.91 0.16 -2.39
CA PHE A 74 -4.95 -0.57 -3.09
C PHE A 74 -5.69 0.36 -4.05
N TYR A 75 -5.89 -0.10 -5.28
CA TYR A 75 -6.52 0.67 -6.35
C TYR A 75 -7.95 0.16 -6.56
N LEU A 76 -8.93 0.93 -6.07
CA LEU A 76 -10.35 0.57 -6.15
C LEU A 76 -10.89 0.55 -7.58
N GLU A 77 -10.14 1.08 -8.54
CA GLU A 77 -10.41 0.95 -9.97
C GLU A 77 -10.38 -0.51 -10.43
N PHE A 78 -9.49 -1.32 -9.87
CA PHE A 78 -9.31 -2.73 -10.27
C PHE A 78 -10.02 -3.70 -9.32
N ASP A 79 -10.29 -3.29 -8.08
CA ASP A 79 -11.19 -4.00 -7.18
C ASP A 79 -11.91 -3.04 -6.22
N ARG A 80 -13.20 -2.81 -6.47
CA ARG A 80 -14.04 -1.93 -5.64
C ARG A 80 -14.30 -2.45 -4.22
N HIS A 81 -14.00 -3.73 -3.96
CA HIS A 81 -14.25 -4.41 -2.70
C HIS A 81 -12.99 -4.56 -1.85
N ALA A 82 -11.83 -4.08 -2.33
CA ALA A 82 -10.59 -4.15 -1.58
C ALA A 82 -10.73 -3.43 -0.22
N ASP A 83 -10.20 -4.08 0.83
CA ASP A 83 -10.22 -3.62 2.20
C ASP A 83 -8.79 -3.35 2.69
N ALA A 84 -8.57 -2.13 3.19
CA ALA A 84 -7.25 -1.67 3.57
C ALA A 84 -6.57 -2.51 4.67
N LEU A 85 -7.33 -3.11 5.58
CA LEU A 85 -6.80 -3.86 6.72
C LEU A 85 -6.67 -5.34 6.39
N ALA A 86 -7.71 -5.94 5.82
CA ALA A 86 -7.72 -7.35 5.49
C ALA A 86 -6.73 -7.67 4.36
N ASP A 87 -6.74 -6.89 3.28
CA ASP A 87 -5.87 -7.17 2.13
C ASP A 87 -4.41 -6.79 2.41
N ASP A 88 -4.14 -5.83 3.31
CA ASP A 88 -2.78 -5.53 3.79
C ASP A 88 -2.20 -6.73 4.55
N LEU A 89 -3.02 -7.36 5.40
CA LEU A 89 -2.64 -8.57 6.13
C LEU A 89 -2.47 -9.77 5.20
N ALA A 90 -3.37 -9.95 4.23
CA ALA A 90 -3.33 -11.05 3.26
C ALA A 90 -2.15 -10.97 2.27
N SER A 91 -1.48 -9.81 2.19
CA SER A 91 -0.41 -9.56 1.22
C SER A 91 1.01 -9.65 1.79
N LEU A 92 1.23 -10.55 2.77
CA LEU A 92 2.54 -10.77 3.40
C LEU A 92 3.65 -11.08 2.38
N ALA A 93 3.34 -11.82 1.30
CA ALA A 93 4.32 -12.17 0.27
C ALA A 93 4.97 -10.93 -0.38
N LEU A 94 4.20 -9.84 -0.55
CA LEU A 94 4.76 -8.58 -1.08
C LEU A 94 5.69 -7.92 -0.06
N ASP A 95 5.39 -8.00 1.24
CA ASP A 95 6.28 -7.48 2.28
C ASP A 95 7.62 -8.24 2.29
N MET A 96 7.58 -9.57 2.17
CA MET A 96 8.78 -10.40 2.12
C MET A 96 9.67 -10.05 0.92
N ARG A 97 9.07 -9.93 -0.27
CA ARG A 97 9.79 -9.54 -1.49
C ARG A 97 10.44 -8.16 -1.35
N LEU A 98 9.75 -7.18 -0.75
CA LEU A 98 10.28 -5.84 -0.53
C LEU A 98 11.39 -5.80 0.52
N ALA A 99 11.31 -6.66 1.53
CA ALA A 99 12.36 -6.81 2.53
C ALA A 99 13.67 -7.34 1.89
N GLU A 100 13.56 -8.26 0.93
CA GLU A 100 14.72 -8.72 0.13
C GLU A 100 15.36 -7.59 -0.69
N ASP A 101 14.56 -6.64 -1.19
CA ASP A 101 15.04 -5.41 -1.86
C ASP A 101 15.56 -4.34 -0.88
N GLY A 102 15.55 -4.60 0.43
CA GLY A 102 16.04 -3.69 1.47
C GLY A 102 15.05 -2.59 1.89
N TYR A 103 13.79 -2.68 1.49
CA TYR A 103 12.76 -1.74 1.90
C TYR A 103 12.16 -2.09 3.27
N LEU A 104 11.90 -1.06 4.08
CA LEU A 104 11.38 -1.19 5.44
C LEU A 104 9.90 -0.83 5.54
N ARG A 105 9.12 -1.69 6.19
CA ARG A 105 7.72 -1.40 6.53
C ARG A 105 7.64 -0.42 7.70
N ARG A 106 7.52 0.88 7.40
CA ARG A 106 7.44 1.93 8.43
C ARG A 106 6.16 1.92 9.25
N SER A 107 5.08 1.35 8.72
CA SER A 107 3.78 1.31 9.40
C SER A 107 3.10 -0.04 9.14
N PRO A 108 3.42 -1.07 9.93
CA PRO A 108 2.88 -2.42 9.74
C PRO A 108 1.37 -2.49 10.01
N ASN A 109 0.76 -3.59 9.60
CA ASN A 109 -0.59 -3.96 10.04
C ASN A 109 -0.52 -4.47 11.48
N LEU A 110 -1.27 -3.86 12.41
CA LEU A 110 -1.23 -4.25 13.82
C LEU A 110 -2.04 -5.52 14.12
N LEU A 111 -2.80 -6.01 13.15
CA LEU A 111 -3.51 -7.29 13.23
C LEU A 111 -2.63 -8.47 12.84
N LEU A 112 -1.39 -8.23 12.34
CA LEU A 112 -0.42 -9.28 12.11
C LEU A 112 0.13 -9.76 13.46
N ALA A 113 -0.49 -10.80 14.01
CA ALA A 113 0.01 -11.52 15.17
C ALA A 113 0.61 -12.85 14.69
N PRO A 114 1.95 -13.01 14.67
CA PRO A 114 2.54 -14.31 14.39
C PRO A 114 2.06 -15.30 15.45
N GLY A 115 1.67 -16.50 15.04
CA GLY A 115 1.35 -17.58 15.99
C GLY A 115 2.56 -17.85 16.89
N GLY A 116 2.29 -18.15 18.17
CA GLY A 116 3.31 -18.73 19.04
C GLY A 116 3.64 -20.17 18.60
N GLU A 117 4.84 -20.62 18.94
CA GLU A 117 5.18 -22.06 18.92
C GLU A 117 4.30 -22.85 19.89
#